data_AF-K8XYM7-F1
#
_entry.id   AF-K8XYM7-F1
#
_cell.length_a   1.000
_cell.length_b   1.000
_cell.length_c   1.000
_cell.angle_alpha   90.00
_cell.angle_beta   90.00
_cell.angle_gamma   90.00
#
_symmetry.space_group_name_H-M   'P 1'
#
loop_
_entity.id
_entity.type
_entity.pdbx_description
1 polymer ?
#
loop_
_entity_poly.entity_id
_entity_poly.type
_entity_poly.pdbx_seq_one_letter_code
_entity_poly.pdbx_strand_id
1 'polypeptide(L)'
;MGDTVNNTENALIPNVNEPTENEQNFRAQFLHERIQANFIGLVFDLKEMRDRKLYARLGFDNFKDYLKSALPKFVTLSFASNLMLLSDKMSEEDYKKTNPSKVQVLAKIASNPDVFEISHKVKGEIHLSNGTVMDLEEYETIYANEIAQQTDAYREAIKINEEHASLKRENQKISRDLEVNEGVIEKQSDKIKQLSEAVDYLAKEKGTDADLIATVTTKFGATKRIMDLLLSIERAVTEINSIDDSLKSDQDVAGSVLQLETMLKLAGTKINNVWNPFLFAIQDEN
;
A
#
# COMPACT_ATOMS: atom_id res chain seq x y z
N MET A 1 -5.73 -80.24 -26.50
CA MET A 1 -5.10 -80.69 -25.25
C MET A 1 -3.73 -80.02 -25.25
N GLY A 2 -3.58 -78.83 -24.69
CA GLY A 2 -3.65 -78.49 -23.26
C GLY A 2 -2.19 -78.31 -22.81
N ASP A 3 -1.74 -77.25 -22.14
CA ASP A 3 -2.40 -76.12 -21.50
C ASP A 3 -1.46 -74.90 -21.56
N THR A 4 -2.05 -73.71 -21.75
CA THR A 4 -1.46 -72.42 -21.42
C THR A 4 -1.32 -72.31 -19.90
N VAL A 5 -0.09 -72.33 -19.39
CA VAL A 5 0.21 -71.93 -18.01
C VAL A 5 0.55 -70.44 -17.99
N ASN A 6 -0.38 -69.66 -17.45
CA ASN A 6 -0.23 -68.25 -17.09
C ASN A 6 0.95 -68.08 -16.12
N ASN A 7 1.99 -67.34 -16.51
CA ASN A 7 2.97 -66.78 -15.58
C ASN A 7 2.71 -65.28 -15.39
N THR A 8 1.63 -64.97 -14.68
CA THR A 8 1.36 -63.66 -14.07
C THR A 8 1.95 -63.60 -12.65
N GLU A 9 3.22 -64.01 -12.49
CA GLU A 9 3.96 -63.94 -11.22
C GLU A 9 5.39 -63.41 -11.46
N ASN A 10 5.50 -62.20 -12.03
CA ASN A 10 6.77 -61.47 -12.06
C ASN A 10 6.60 -59.97 -11.73
N ALA A 11 5.48 -59.59 -11.10
CA ALA A 11 5.13 -58.18 -10.86
C ALA A 11 5.31 -57.70 -9.41
N LEU A 12 5.93 -58.48 -8.51
CA LEU A 12 6.04 -58.13 -7.08
C LEU A 12 7.39 -58.50 -6.48
N ILE A 13 8.48 -58.24 -7.20
CA ILE A 13 9.80 -58.10 -6.56
C ILE A 13 9.99 -56.59 -6.35
N PRO A 14 9.98 -56.08 -5.10
CA PRO A 14 10.32 -54.69 -4.83
C PRO A 14 11.68 -54.40 -5.45
N ASN A 15 11.75 -53.34 -6.26
CA ASN A 15 13.00 -52.87 -6.81
C ASN A 15 13.91 -52.49 -5.65
N VAL A 16 14.91 -53.33 -5.34
CA VAL A 16 15.79 -53.20 -4.15
C VAL A 16 16.64 -51.92 -4.17
N ASN A 17 16.53 -51.11 -5.23
CA ASN A 17 17.20 -49.84 -5.42
C ASN A 17 16.31 -48.61 -5.20
N GLU A 18 15.02 -48.77 -4.88
CA GLU A 18 14.16 -47.64 -4.51
C GLU A 18 14.28 -47.40 -2.99
N PRO A 19 14.79 -46.23 -2.56
CA PRO A 19 14.95 -45.93 -1.14
C PRO A 19 13.59 -45.93 -0.46
N THR A 20 13.52 -46.64 0.66
CA THR A 20 12.30 -46.79 1.47
C THR A 20 11.77 -45.43 1.93
N GLU A 21 10.46 -45.35 2.24
CA GLU A 21 9.86 -44.09 2.71
C GLU A 21 10.57 -43.51 3.94
N ASN A 22 11.02 -44.39 4.85
CA ASN A 22 11.78 -44.01 6.05
C ASN A 22 13.17 -43.43 5.69
N GLU A 23 13.87 -44.01 4.71
CA GLU A 23 15.16 -43.49 4.24
C GLU A 23 15.01 -42.13 3.55
N GLN A 24 13.95 -41.94 2.77
CA GLN A 24 13.68 -40.66 2.13
C GLN A 24 13.28 -39.56 3.14
N ASN A 25 12.52 -39.91 4.18
CA ASN A 25 12.16 -38.98 5.26
C ASN A 25 13.39 -38.60 6.10
N PHE A 26 14.23 -39.57 6.44
CA PHE A 26 15.50 -39.32 7.12
C PHE A 26 16.43 -38.45 6.26
N ARG A 27 16.51 -38.72 4.95
CA ARG A 27 17.30 -37.89 4.02
C ARG A 27 16.77 -36.46 3.94
N ALA A 28 15.45 -36.27 3.93
CA ALA A 28 14.84 -34.94 3.93
C ALA A 28 15.19 -34.15 5.20
N GLN A 29 15.09 -34.78 6.38
CA GLN A 29 15.47 -34.16 7.66
C GLN A 29 16.96 -33.83 7.73
N PHE A 30 17.82 -34.78 7.32
CA PHE A 30 19.26 -34.57 7.29
C PHE A 30 19.67 -33.42 6.36
N LEU A 31 19.09 -33.34 5.17
CA LEU A 31 19.36 -32.23 4.25
C LEU A 31 18.85 -30.90 4.81
N HIS A 32 17.69 -30.89 5.47
CA HIS A 32 17.14 -29.69 6.09
C HIS A 32 18.09 -29.12 7.18
N GLU A 33 18.54 -29.97 8.09
CA GLU A 33 19.49 -29.58 9.14
C GLU A 33 20.82 -29.09 8.56
N ARG A 34 21.32 -29.76 7.51
CA ARG A 34 22.57 -29.38 6.85
C ARG A 34 22.47 -28.04 6.12
N ILE A 35 21.32 -27.77 5.47
CA ILE A 35 21.00 -26.48 4.81
C ILE A 35 20.94 -25.34 5.85
N GLN A 36 20.43 -25.60 7.05
CA GLN A 36 20.41 -24.62 8.12
C GLN A 36 21.79 -24.37 8.75
N ALA A 37 22.64 -25.40 8.80
CA ALA A 37 23.90 -25.36 9.52
C ALA A 37 25.12 -24.92 8.68
N ASN A 38 25.15 -25.17 7.37
CA ASN A 38 26.37 -25.03 6.57
C ASN A 38 26.15 -24.33 5.21
N PHE A 39 27.01 -23.37 4.90
CA PHE A 39 27.04 -22.64 3.64
C PHE A 39 27.71 -23.44 2.50
N ILE A 40 28.71 -24.26 2.81
CA ILE A 40 29.57 -24.90 1.79
C ILE A 40 28.82 -26.02 1.05
N GLY A 41 27.95 -26.79 1.74
CA GLY A 41 27.13 -27.85 1.12
C GLY A 41 25.82 -27.37 0.50
N LEU A 42 25.46 -26.11 0.72
CA LEU A 42 24.14 -25.55 0.43
C LEU A 42 23.70 -25.78 -1.03
N VAL A 43 24.61 -25.68 -1.99
CA VAL A 43 24.32 -25.77 -3.43
C VAL A 43 23.73 -27.13 -3.83
N PHE A 44 24.40 -28.23 -3.51
CA PHE A 44 23.95 -29.57 -3.89
C PHE A 44 22.86 -30.10 -2.95
N ASP A 45 22.81 -29.62 -1.71
CA ASP A 45 21.75 -29.96 -0.78
C ASP A 45 20.40 -29.38 -1.21
N LEU A 46 20.42 -28.12 -1.66
CA LEU A 46 19.25 -27.48 -2.25
C LEU A 46 18.85 -28.16 -3.57
N LYS A 47 19.84 -28.55 -4.40
CA LYS A 47 19.60 -29.32 -5.63
C LYS A 47 18.90 -30.64 -5.34
N GLU A 48 19.44 -31.43 -4.43
CA GLU A 48 18.86 -32.72 -4.05
C GLU A 48 17.46 -32.55 -3.43
N MET A 49 17.27 -31.54 -2.57
CA MET A 49 15.98 -31.22 -1.97
C MET A 49 14.92 -30.87 -3.03
N ARG A 50 15.30 -30.13 -4.09
CA ARG A 50 14.43 -29.79 -5.23
C ARG A 50 14.14 -31.00 -6.11
N ASP A 51 15.19 -31.65 -6.62
CA ASP A 51 15.10 -32.65 -7.69
C ASP A 51 14.38 -33.91 -7.19
N ARG A 52 14.59 -34.28 -5.93
CA ARG A 52 13.91 -35.42 -5.29
C ARG A 52 12.60 -35.03 -4.59
N LYS A 53 12.16 -33.77 -4.70
CA LYS A 53 10.96 -33.22 -4.04
C LYS A 53 10.88 -33.50 -2.54
N LEU A 54 12.03 -33.56 -1.86
CA LEU A 54 12.11 -33.91 -0.44
C LEU A 54 11.48 -32.84 0.46
N TYR A 55 11.34 -31.61 -0.03
CA TYR A 55 10.60 -30.53 0.64
C TYR A 55 9.13 -30.88 0.90
N ALA A 56 8.49 -31.65 0.01
CA ALA A 56 7.09 -32.04 0.17
C ALA A 56 6.90 -33.00 1.35
N ARG A 57 7.91 -33.85 1.61
CA ARG A 57 7.94 -34.75 2.77
C ARG A 57 8.07 -34.01 4.11
N LEU A 58 8.58 -32.78 4.07
CA LEU A 58 8.68 -31.89 5.24
C LEU A 58 7.41 -31.03 5.43
N GLY A 59 6.37 -31.24 4.61
CA GLY A 59 5.09 -30.53 4.73
C GLY A 59 5.02 -29.20 3.97
N PHE A 60 5.92 -28.95 3.03
CA PHE A 60 5.89 -27.73 2.20
C PHE A 60 5.20 -27.99 0.85
N ASP A 61 4.27 -27.12 0.47
CA ASP A 61 3.50 -27.24 -0.78
C ASP A 61 4.39 -27.07 -2.04
N ASN A 62 5.42 -26.24 -1.97
CA ASN A 62 6.35 -26.01 -3.06
C ASN A 62 7.76 -25.64 -2.54
N PHE A 63 8.75 -25.81 -3.42
CA PHE A 63 10.15 -25.57 -3.07
C PHE A 63 10.44 -24.10 -2.71
N LYS A 64 9.71 -23.14 -3.29
CA LYS A 64 9.89 -21.71 -2.98
C LYS A 64 9.48 -21.40 -1.55
N ASP A 65 8.42 -22.02 -1.06
CA ASP A 65 7.97 -21.85 0.33
C ASP A 65 8.91 -22.55 1.32
N TYR A 66 9.47 -23.70 0.94
CA TYR A 66 10.56 -24.33 1.68
C TYR A 66 11.77 -23.39 1.80
N LEU A 67 12.24 -22.79 0.70
CA LEU A 67 13.39 -21.88 0.72
C LEU A 67 13.15 -20.67 1.63
N LYS A 68 11.96 -20.06 1.60
CA LYS A 68 11.64 -18.92 2.50
C LYS A 68 11.71 -19.30 3.98
N SER A 69 11.39 -20.54 4.32
CA SER A 69 11.33 -21.01 5.70
C SER A 69 12.65 -21.61 6.20
N ALA A 70 13.40 -22.29 5.34
CA ALA A 70 14.55 -23.10 5.72
C ALA A 70 15.89 -22.41 5.50
N LEU A 71 15.96 -21.36 4.66
CA LEU A 71 17.20 -20.64 4.42
C LEU A 71 17.63 -19.86 5.68
N PRO A 72 18.92 -19.84 6.01
CA PRO A 72 19.45 -18.96 7.05
C PRO A 72 19.13 -17.50 6.76
N LYS A 73 18.86 -16.70 7.80
CA LYS A 73 18.43 -15.28 7.66
C LYS A 73 19.40 -14.40 6.85
N PHE A 74 20.67 -14.80 6.75
CA PHE A 74 21.70 -14.09 5.99
C PHE A 74 21.77 -14.49 4.50
N VAL A 75 21.00 -15.51 4.07
CA VAL A 75 20.92 -15.96 2.68
C VAL A 75 19.63 -15.43 2.05
N THR A 76 19.76 -14.63 1.00
CA THR A 76 18.59 -14.14 0.25
C THR A 76 18.03 -15.23 -0.67
N LEU A 77 16.73 -15.16 -0.97
CA LEU A 77 16.07 -16.07 -1.91
C LEU A 77 16.68 -15.98 -3.32
N SER A 78 17.10 -14.78 -3.74
CA SER A 78 17.79 -14.55 -5.01
C SER A 78 19.14 -15.26 -5.05
N PHE A 79 19.91 -15.22 -3.96
CA PHE A 79 21.19 -15.90 -3.88
C PHE A 79 21.01 -17.43 -3.92
N ALA A 80 20.05 -17.97 -3.17
CA ALA A 80 19.73 -19.40 -3.22
C ALA A 80 19.29 -19.85 -4.64
N SER A 81 18.53 -19.02 -5.35
CA SER A 81 18.12 -19.30 -6.74
C SER A 81 19.32 -19.33 -7.69
N ASN A 82 20.27 -18.40 -7.53
CA ASN A 82 21.49 -18.38 -8.34
C ASN A 82 22.41 -19.57 -8.03
N LEU A 83 22.49 -19.99 -6.77
CA LEU A 83 23.20 -21.21 -6.38
C LEU A 83 22.58 -22.47 -7.00
N MET A 84 21.26 -22.52 -7.11
CA MET A 84 20.58 -23.62 -7.81
C MET A 84 20.97 -23.68 -9.28
N LEU A 85 20.99 -22.54 -9.98
CA LEU A 85 21.42 -22.47 -11.37
C LEU A 85 22.88 -22.88 -11.54
N LEU A 86 23.74 -22.52 -10.58
CA LEU A 86 25.12 -22.99 -10.55
C LEU A 86 25.20 -24.53 -10.42
N SER A 87 24.39 -25.12 -9.53
CA SER A 87 24.33 -26.57 -9.35
C SER A 87 23.88 -27.33 -10.60
N ASP A 88 23.10 -26.67 -11.47
CA ASP A 88 22.63 -27.24 -12.73
C ASP A 88 23.70 -27.20 -13.82
N LYS A 89 24.61 -26.21 -13.76
CA LYS A 89 25.66 -25.95 -14.76
C LYS A 89 27.06 -26.39 -14.34
N MET A 90 27.24 -26.85 -13.10
CA MET A 90 28.53 -27.22 -12.51
C MET A 90 28.42 -28.54 -11.75
N SER A 91 29.44 -29.40 -11.89
CA SER A 91 29.50 -30.67 -11.17
C SER A 91 29.88 -30.47 -9.68
N GLU A 92 29.50 -31.43 -8.82
CA GLU A 92 29.85 -31.39 -7.40
C GLU A 92 31.36 -31.45 -7.16
N GLU A 93 32.07 -32.21 -8.01
CA GLU A 93 33.53 -32.31 -7.95
C GLU A 93 34.21 -30.98 -8.30
N ASP A 94 33.71 -30.29 -9.32
CA ASP A 94 34.24 -28.99 -9.72
C ASP A 94 33.94 -27.95 -8.62
N TYR A 95 32.72 -27.92 -8.10
CA TYR A 95 32.32 -26.99 -7.05
C TYR A 95 33.16 -27.13 -5.77
N LYS A 96 33.51 -28.37 -5.38
CA LYS A 96 34.39 -28.62 -4.23
C LYS A 96 35.83 -28.12 -4.45
N LYS A 97 36.29 -28.04 -5.70
CA LYS A 97 37.61 -27.53 -6.08
C LYS A 97 37.61 -26.00 -6.23
N THR A 98 36.45 -25.36 -6.26
CA THR A 98 36.30 -23.91 -6.37
C THR A 98 36.68 -23.22 -5.06
N ASN A 99 37.37 -22.09 -5.17
CA ASN A 99 37.61 -21.21 -4.03
C ASN A 99 36.26 -20.68 -3.49
N PRO A 100 35.93 -20.84 -2.20
CA PRO A 100 34.69 -20.33 -1.60
C PRO A 100 34.40 -18.86 -1.89
N SER A 101 35.44 -18.01 -2.04
CA SER A 101 35.25 -16.59 -2.36
C SER A 101 34.74 -16.35 -3.79
N LYS A 102 34.94 -17.29 -4.72
CA LYS A 102 34.49 -17.19 -6.12
C LYS A 102 33.09 -17.76 -6.36
N VAL A 103 32.49 -18.46 -5.39
CA VAL A 103 31.16 -19.08 -5.51
C VAL A 103 30.08 -18.06 -5.84
N GLN A 104 30.13 -16.87 -5.23
CA GLN A 104 29.15 -15.81 -5.52
C GLN A 104 29.23 -15.30 -6.97
N VAL A 105 30.45 -15.25 -7.52
CA VAL A 105 30.68 -14.80 -8.88
C VAL A 105 30.22 -15.86 -9.87
N LEU A 106 30.59 -17.13 -9.64
CA LEU A 106 30.11 -18.25 -10.46
C LEU A 106 28.58 -18.39 -10.43
N ALA A 107 27.94 -18.16 -9.29
CA ALA A 107 26.48 -18.17 -9.18
C ALA A 107 25.82 -17.07 -10.03
N LYS A 108 26.44 -15.89 -10.14
CA LYS A 108 25.98 -14.83 -11.05
C LYS A 108 26.20 -15.22 -12.51
N ILE A 109 27.35 -15.80 -12.84
CA ILE A 109 27.64 -16.27 -14.20
C ILE A 109 26.65 -17.35 -14.63
N ALA A 110 26.36 -18.31 -13.75
CA ALA A 110 25.36 -19.35 -14.00
C ALA A 110 23.94 -18.81 -14.21
N SER A 111 23.63 -17.62 -13.70
CA SER A 111 22.34 -16.97 -13.95
C SER A 111 22.18 -16.41 -15.37
N ASN A 112 23.29 -16.26 -16.13
CA ASN A 112 23.21 -15.89 -17.54
C ASN A 112 22.64 -17.08 -18.36
N PRO A 113 21.54 -16.88 -19.13
CA PRO A 113 20.96 -17.92 -19.97
C PRO A 113 21.93 -18.49 -21.02
N ASP A 114 22.90 -17.71 -21.49
CA ASP A 114 23.83 -18.14 -22.53
C ASP A 114 24.90 -19.10 -22.01
N VAL A 115 25.14 -19.16 -20.70
CA VAL A 115 26.09 -20.09 -20.08
C VAL A 115 25.47 -21.48 -19.99
N PHE A 116 26.12 -22.46 -20.61
CA PHE A 116 25.67 -23.86 -20.64
C PHE A 116 26.34 -24.71 -19.56
N GLU A 117 27.67 -24.62 -19.42
CA GLU A 117 28.45 -25.42 -18.46
C GLU A 117 29.60 -24.57 -17.87
N ILE A 118 29.91 -24.81 -16.60
CA ILE A 118 31.08 -24.25 -15.91
C ILE A 118 31.93 -25.43 -15.44
N SER A 119 33.14 -25.58 -15.98
CA SER A 119 34.02 -26.72 -15.68
C SER A 119 35.40 -26.30 -15.17
N HIS A 120 35.94 -27.03 -14.19
CA HIS A 120 37.32 -26.84 -13.72
C HIS A 120 38.32 -27.79 -14.37
N LYS A 121 37.96 -28.48 -15.47
CA LYS A 121 38.86 -29.42 -16.18
C LYS A 121 40.17 -28.77 -16.64
N VAL A 122 40.12 -27.53 -17.13
CA VAL A 122 41.31 -26.74 -17.50
C VAL A 122 41.10 -25.28 -17.08
N LYS A 123 41.29 -24.94 -15.80
CA LYS A 123 41.24 -23.54 -15.29
C LYS A 123 39.90 -22.79 -15.34
N GLY A 124 38.77 -23.43 -15.01
CA GLY A 124 37.52 -22.69 -14.80
C GLY A 124 36.96 -22.11 -16.09
N GLU A 125 36.78 -23.00 -17.07
CA GLU A 125 36.21 -22.72 -18.39
C GLU A 125 34.70 -22.49 -18.27
N ILE A 126 34.23 -21.46 -18.96
CA ILE A 126 32.82 -21.13 -19.13
C ILE A 126 32.45 -21.48 -20.57
N HIS A 127 31.54 -22.44 -20.70
CA HIS A 127 31.03 -22.90 -21.98
C HIS A 127 29.73 -22.16 -22.28
N LEU A 128 29.73 -21.42 -23.38
CA LEU A 128 28.55 -20.72 -23.86
C LEU A 128 27.75 -21.58 -24.84
N SER A 129 26.47 -21.28 -24.97
CA SER A 129 25.52 -21.99 -25.83
C SER A 129 25.85 -21.90 -27.33
N ASN A 130 26.65 -20.90 -27.72
CA ASN A 130 27.17 -20.73 -29.07
C ASN A 130 28.43 -21.57 -29.37
N GLY A 131 28.90 -22.38 -28.42
CA GLY A 131 30.09 -23.22 -28.54
C GLY A 131 31.41 -22.53 -28.20
N THR A 132 31.39 -21.25 -27.79
CA THR A 132 32.58 -20.55 -27.30
C THR A 132 32.96 -21.06 -25.91
N VAL A 133 34.26 -21.31 -25.73
CA VAL A 133 34.87 -21.62 -24.44
C VAL A 133 35.79 -20.47 -24.08
N MET A 134 35.59 -19.87 -22.93
CA MET A 134 36.40 -18.76 -22.44
C MET A 134 36.72 -18.97 -20.96
N ASP A 135 37.81 -18.37 -20.50
CA ASP A 135 38.14 -18.40 -19.08
C ASP A 135 37.29 -17.41 -18.27
N LEU A 136 37.32 -17.56 -16.95
CA LEU A 136 36.57 -16.71 -16.02
C LEU A 136 36.90 -15.22 -16.16
N GLU A 137 38.17 -14.88 -16.39
CA GLU A 137 38.65 -13.49 -16.45
C GLU A 137 38.21 -12.81 -17.76
N GLU A 138 38.24 -13.55 -18.86
CA GLU A 138 37.76 -13.14 -20.17
C GLU A 138 36.24 -12.97 -20.18
N TYR A 139 35.49 -13.91 -19.59
CA TYR A 139 34.03 -13.78 -19.45
C TYR A 139 33.63 -12.56 -18.62
N GLU A 140 34.28 -12.35 -17.47
CA GLU A 140 34.02 -11.17 -16.64
C GLU A 140 34.32 -9.88 -17.40
N THR A 141 35.38 -9.84 -18.19
CA THR A 141 35.75 -8.66 -18.98
C THR A 141 34.74 -8.36 -20.10
N ILE A 142 34.26 -9.39 -20.80
CA ILE A 142 33.32 -9.24 -21.92
C ILE A 142 31.91 -8.87 -21.43
N TYR A 143 31.46 -9.51 -20.33
CA TYR A 143 30.07 -9.37 -19.85
C TYR A 143 29.91 -8.45 -18.63
N ALA A 144 30.98 -7.81 -18.14
CA ALA A 144 30.93 -6.86 -17.00
C ALA A 144 29.84 -5.80 -17.17
N ASN A 145 29.66 -5.26 -18.38
CA ASN A 145 28.69 -4.21 -18.64
C ASN A 145 27.24 -4.71 -18.62
N GLU A 146 26.95 -5.90 -19.17
CA GLU A 146 25.60 -6.49 -19.14
C GLU A 146 25.23 -6.95 -17.74
N ILE A 147 26.18 -7.53 -16.99
CA ILE A 147 25.99 -7.92 -15.58
C ILE A 147 25.74 -6.69 -14.70
N ALA A 148 26.43 -5.57 -14.96
CA ALA A 148 26.20 -4.30 -14.25
C ALA A 148 24.81 -3.74 -14.56
N GLN A 149 24.41 -3.68 -15.83
CA GLN A 149 23.10 -3.17 -16.24
C GLN A 149 21.93 -4.00 -15.70
N GLN A 150 22.04 -5.34 -15.71
CA GLN A 150 21.02 -6.20 -15.10
C GLN A 150 20.94 -6.00 -13.58
N THR A 151 22.08 -5.85 -12.90
CA THR A 151 22.11 -5.63 -11.45
C THR A 151 21.42 -4.31 -11.06
N ASP A 152 21.62 -3.26 -11.85
CA ASP A 152 20.99 -1.95 -11.59
C ASP A 152 19.49 -1.99 -11.89
N ALA A 153 19.06 -2.62 -12.99
CA ALA A 153 17.65 -2.83 -13.29
C ALA A 153 16.93 -3.66 -12.20
N TYR A 154 17.57 -4.71 -11.67
CA TYR A 154 17.03 -5.49 -10.56
C TYR A 154 16.96 -4.69 -9.25
N ARG A 155 17.95 -3.84 -8.97
CA ARG A 155 17.92 -2.94 -7.80
C ARG A 155 16.78 -1.93 -7.91
N GLU A 156 16.57 -1.38 -9.10
CA GLU A 156 15.48 -0.43 -9.36
C GLU A 156 14.11 -1.12 -9.24
N ALA A 157 13.95 -2.33 -9.75
CA ALA A 157 12.74 -3.13 -9.58
C ALA A 157 12.43 -3.46 -8.11
N ILE A 158 13.45 -3.78 -7.30
CA ILE A 158 13.29 -3.98 -5.85
C ILE A 158 12.84 -2.69 -5.17
N LYS A 159 13.47 -1.56 -5.49
CA LYS A 159 13.13 -0.25 -4.92
C LYS A 159 11.69 0.15 -5.26
N ILE A 160 11.27 -0.02 -6.51
CA ILE A 160 9.88 0.23 -6.95
C ILE A 160 8.90 -0.67 -6.18
N ASN A 161 9.24 -1.94 -5.96
CA ASN A 161 8.38 -2.86 -5.22
C ASN A 161 8.28 -2.51 -3.73
N GLU A 162 9.36 -2.03 -3.12
CA GLU A 162 9.36 -1.50 -1.74
C GLU A 162 8.51 -0.22 -1.62
N GLU A 163 8.65 0.71 -2.55
CA GLU A 163 7.84 1.93 -2.64
C GLU A 163 6.35 1.58 -2.82
N HIS A 164 6.02 0.64 -3.70
CA HIS A 164 4.66 0.17 -3.90
C HIS A 164 4.07 -0.49 -2.63
N ALA A 165 4.87 -1.28 -1.91
CA ALA A 165 4.45 -1.87 -0.64
C ALA A 165 4.21 -0.81 0.46
N SER A 166 5.04 0.24 0.49
CA SER A 166 4.88 1.39 1.39
C SER A 166 3.58 2.15 1.08
N LEU A 167 3.36 2.51 -0.20
CA LEU A 167 2.16 3.19 -0.66
C LEU A 167 0.88 2.37 -0.37
N LYS A 168 0.93 1.04 -0.52
CA LYS A 168 -0.20 0.17 -0.17
C LYS A 168 -0.56 0.23 1.31
N ARG A 169 0.43 0.27 2.21
CA ARG A 169 0.20 0.41 3.66
C ARG A 169 -0.36 1.79 4.01
N GLU A 170 0.15 2.84 3.37
CA GLU A 170 -0.34 4.20 3.56
C GLU A 170 -1.80 4.33 3.10
N ASN A 171 -2.13 3.78 1.93
CA ASN A 171 -3.50 3.80 1.42
C ASN A 171 -4.48 3.02 2.33
N GLN A 172 -4.05 1.89 2.91
CA GLN A 172 -4.83 1.17 3.93
C GLN A 172 -5.01 1.96 5.24
N LYS A 173 -4.04 2.81 5.60
CA LYS A 173 -4.17 3.71 6.76
C LYS A 173 -5.20 4.80 6.45
N ILE A 174 -5.08 5.46 5.30
CA ILE A 174 -6.01 6.51 4.85
C ILE A 174 -7.44 5.97 4.77
N SER A 175 -7.63 4.75 4.24
CA SER A 175 -8.96 4.13 4.16
C SER A 175 -9.60 3.93 5.54
N ARG A 176 -8.81 3.50 6.55
CA ARG A 176 -9.31 3.37 7.93
C ARG A 176 -9.62 4.72 8.57
N ASP A 177 -8.77 5.72 8.33
CA ASP A 177 -9.00 7.07 8.85
C ASP A 177 -10.27 7.69 8.24
N LEU A 178 -10.57 7.40 6.96
CA LEU A 178 -11.83 7.77 6.31
C LEU A 178 -13.04 7.10 6.96
N GLU A 179 -13.00 5.78 7.19
CA GLU A 179 -14.08 5.04 7.86
C GLU A 179 -14.36 5.59 9.27
N VAL A 180 -13.32 5.91 10.04
CA VAL A 180 -13.46 6.55 11.36
C VAL A 180 -14.11 7.92 11.23
N ASN A 181 -13.68 8.74 10.26
CA ASN A 181 -14.25 10.06 10.04
C ASN A 181 -15.72 10.00 9.59
N GLU A 182 -16.09 9.05 8.74
CA GLU A 182 -17.48 8.80 8.36
C GLU A 182 -18.34 8.45 9.59
N GLY A 183 -17.84 7.58 10.48
CA GLY A 183 -18.52 7.26 11.73
C GLY A 183 -18.63 8.44 12.71
N VAL A 184 -17.66 9.37 12.71
CA VAL A 184 -17.75 10.62 13.50
C VAL A 184 -18.80 11.56 12.91
N ILE A 185 -18.86 11.69 11.58
CA ILE A 185 -19.86 12.51 10.89
C ILE A 185 -21.26 11.97 11.18
N GLU A 186 -21.47 10.66 11.13
CA GLU A 186 -22.76 10.03 11.45
C GLU A 186 -23.21 10.36 12.88
N LYS A 187 -22.32 10.20 13.87
CA LYS A 187 -22.60 10.58 15.27
C LYS A 187 -22.93 12.06 15.45
N GLN A 188 -22.22 12.93 14.73
CA GLN A 188 -22.50 14.37 14.77
C GLN A 188 -23.84 14.69 14.10
N SER A 189 -24.18 14.00 13.01
CA SER A 189 -25.46 14.14 12.30
C SER A 189 -26.63 13.73 13.20
N ASP A 190 -26.53 12.59 13.88
CA ASP A 190 -27.53 12.14 14.86
C ASP A 190 -27.70 13.15 16.00
N LYS A 191 -26.60 13.72 16.48
CA LYS A 191 -26.64 14.73 17.54
C LYS A 191 -27.27 16.05 17.07
N ILE A 192 -27.01 16.47 15.84
CA ILE A 192 -27.69 17.61 15.21
C ILE A 192 -29.20 17.34 15.13
N LYS A 193 -29.60 16.15 14.69
CA LYS A 193 -31.01 15.78 14.61
C LYS A 193 -31.72 15.83 15.97
N GLN A 194 -31.10 15.27 17.00
CA GLN A 194 -31.64 15.34 18.38
C GLN A 194 -31.76 16.78 18.89
N LEU A 195 -30.79 17.63 18.60
CA LEU A 195 -30.82 19.05 18.97
C LEU A 195 -31.92 19.80 18.21
N SER A 196 -32.09 19.54 16.92
CA SER A 196 -33.19 20.09 16.11
C SER A 196 -34.55 19.69 16.68
N GLU A 197 -34.74 18.41 17.00
CA GLU A 197 -35.98 17.92 17.63
C GLU A 197 -36.25 18.59 18.99
N ALA A 198 -35.20 18.85 19.78
CA ALA A 198 -35.33 19.58 21.04
C ALA A 198 -35.71 21.06 20.84
N VAL A 199 -35.16 21.71 19.80
CA VAL A 199 -35.54 23.08 19.42
C VAL A 199 -37.00 23.13 18.97
N ASP A 200 -37.46 22.16 18.18
CA ASP A 200 -38.85 22.05 17.74
C ASP A 200 -39.81 21.82 18.91
N TYR A 201 -39.41 20.99 19.88
CA TYR A 201 -40.17 20.79 21.11
C TYR A 201 -40.30 22.08 21.91
N LEU A 202 -39.19 22.79 22.12
CA LEU A 202 -39.18 24.08 22.82
C LEU A 202 -40.01 25.15 22.10
N ALA A 203 -39.99 25.17 20.77
CA ALA A 203 -40.79 26.06 19.96
C ALA A 203 -42.29 25.83 20.17
N LYS A 204 -42.72 24.56 20.12
CA LYS A 204 -44.11 24.16 20.43
C LYS A 204 -44.51 24.53 21.86
N GLU A 205 -43.66 24.28 22.85
CA GLU A 205 -43.95 24.61 24.25
C GLU A 205 -44.10 26.12 24.47
N LYS A 206 -43.29 26.93 23.79
CA LYS A 206 -43.31 28.40 23.91
C LYS A 206 -44.31 29.09 22.98
N GLY A 207 -45.04 28.34 22.14
CA GLY A 207 -45.99 28.90 21.18
C GLY A 207 -45.33 29.83 20.15
N THR A 208 -44.08 29.55 19.79
CA THR A 208 -43.28 30.35 18.85
C THR A 208 -42.66 29.47 17.78
N ASP A 209 -42.05 30.06 16.76
CA ASP A 209 -41.44 29.30 15.65
C ASP A 209 -40.01 28.83 16.01
N ALA A 210 -39.66 27.62 15.58
CA ALA A 210 -38.35 27.00 15.85
C ALA A 210 -37.20 27.82 15.24
N ASP A 211 -37.46 28.39 14.06
CA ASP A 211 -36.55 29.31 13.39
C ASP A 211 -36.30 30.57 14.20
N LEU A 212 -37.32 31.11 14.89
CA LEU A 212 -37.16 32.29 15.76
C LEU A 212 -36.25 31.98 16.95
N ILE A 213 -36.43 30.83 17.62
CA ILE A 213 -35.58 30.42 18.75
C ILE A 213 -34.12 30.23 18.29
N ALA A 214 -33.89 29.52 17.19
CA ALA A 214 -32.54 29.30 16.64
C ALA A 214 -31.85 30.61 16.21
N THR A 215 -32.63 31.58 15.73
CA THR A 215 -32.16 32.90 15.30
C THR A 215 -31.68 33.77 16.48
N VAL A 216 -32.30 33.68 17.66
CA VAL A 216 -31.93 34.51 18.83
C VAL A 216 -30.87 33.83 19.73
N THR A 217 -30.71 32.51 19.66
CA THR A 217 -29.86 31.75 20.59
C THR A 217 -28.53 31.26 20.03
N THR A 218 -28.30 31.35 18.71
CA THR A 218 -27.06 30.86 18.08
C THR A 218 -26.34 31.95 17.29
N LYS A 219 -24.99 31.96 17.37
CA LYS A 219 -24.14 32.90 16.61
C LYS A 219 -24.42 32.84 15.10
N PHE A 220 -24.59 31.63 14.56
CA PHE A 220 -24.90 31.42 13.14
C PHE A 220 -26.28 31.96 12.76
N GLY A 221 -27.31 31.70 13.58
CA GLY A 221 -28.65 32.24 13.38
C GLY A 221 -28.67 33.78 13.40
N ALA A 222 -27.97 34.39 14.35
CA ALA A 222 -27.81 35.84 14.41
C ALA A 222 -27.09 36.40 13.17
N THR A 223 -26.00 35.76 12.72
CA THR A 223 -25.27 36.17 11.50
C THR A 223 -26.13 36.06 10.24
N LYS A 224 -26.85 34.93 10.05
CA LYS A 224 -27.76 34.75 8.92
C LYS A 224 -28.83 35.83 8.88
N ARG A 225 -29.45 36.14 10.02
CA ARG A 225 -30.48 37.18 10.10
C ARG A 225 -29.96 38.58 9.78
N ILE A 226 -28.74 38.90 10.19
CA ILE A 226 -28.08 40.16 9.83
C ILE A 226 -27.85 40.24 8.31
N MET A 227 -27.37 39.16 7.68
CA MET A 227 -27.20 39.09 6.22
C MET A 227 -28.53 39.24 5.48
N ASP A 228 -29.59 38.56 5.92
CA ASP A 228 -30.92 38.67 5.30
C ASP A 228 -31.48 40.10 5.38
N LEU A 229 -31.25 40.80 6.51
CA LEU A 229 -31.61 42.20 6.68
C LEU A 229 -30.81 43.11 5.74
N LEU A 230 -29.49 42.90 5.61
CA LEU A 230 -28.64 43.67 4.69
C LEU A 230 -29.06 43.49 3.23
N LEU A 231 -29.34 42.26 2.80
CA LEU A 231 -29.83 41.96 1.46
C LEU A 231 -31.20 42.61 1.19
N SER A 232 -32.08 42.64 2.20
CA SER A 232 -33.40 43.29 2.09
C SER A 232 -33.26 44.81 1.94
N ILE A 233 -32.32 45.42 2.66
CA ILE A 233 -32.00 46.85 2.53
C ILE A 233 -31.42 47.17 1.14
N GLU A 234 -30.50 46.35 0.64
CA GLU A 234 -29.90 46.54 -0.69
C GLU A 234 -30.94 46.44 -1.82
N ARG A 235 -31.88 45.49 -1.71
CA ARG A 235 -33.02 45.39 -2.64
C ARG A 235 -33.90 46.63 -2.58
N ALA A 236 -34.26 47.08 -1.38
CA ALA A 236 -35.07 48.29 -1.20
C ALA A 236 -34.40 49.55 -1.78
N VAL A 237 -33.07 49.70 -1.62
CA VAL A 237 -32.31 50.81 -2.22
C VAL A 237 -32.32 50.74 -3.74
N THR A 238 -32.18 49.55 -4.32
CA THR A 238 -32.24 49.34 -5.78
C THR A 238 -33.62 49.69 -6.33
N GLU A 239 -34.69 49.28 -5.63
CA GLU A 239 -36.07 49.62 -5.97
C GLU A 239 -36.31 51.13 -5.93
N ILE A 240 -35.83 51.83 -4.89
CA ILE A 240 -35.92 53.30 -4.77
C ILE A 240 -35.17 53.99 -5.91
N ASN A 241 -33.96 53.52 -6.24
CA ASN A 241 -33.16 54.11 -7.32
C ASN A 241 -33.79 53.89 -8.71
N SER A 242 -34.57 52.82 -8.87
CA SER A 242 -35.30 52.50 -10.09
C SER A 242 -36.58 53.32 -10.30
N ILE A 243 -37.01 54.12 -9.31
CA ILE A 243 -38.10 55.08 -9.48
C ILE A 243 -37.71 56.08 -10.58
N ASP A 244 -38.65 56.37 -11.48
CA ASP A 244 -38.46 57.28 -12.61
C ASP A 244 -37.98 58.66 -12.14
N ASP A 245 -36.96 59.22 -12.83
CA ASP A 245 -36.34 60.49 -12.45
C ASP A 245 -37.32 61.67 -12.47
N SER A 246 -38.36 61.62 -13.30
CA SER A 246 -39.41 62.65 -13.35
C SER A 246 -40.26 62.70 -12.08
N LEU A 247 -40.34 61.59 -11.35
CA LEU A 247 -41.11 61.47 -10.10
C LEU A 247 -40.27 61.82 -8.87
N LYS A 248 -38.94 61.86 -8.99
CA LYS A 248 -38.03 62.20 -7.88
C LYS A 248 -38.15 63.66 -7.44
N SER A 249 -38.62 64.54 -8.32
CA SER A 249 -38.91 65.95 -8.02
C SER A 249 -40.30 66.18 -7.42
N ASP A 250 -41.14 65.14 -7.34
CA ASP A 250 -42.46 65.22 -6.71
C ASP A 250 -42.32 65.33 -5.17
N GLN A 251 -43.04 66.26 -4.55
CA GLN A 251 -42.94 66.53 -3.12
C GLN A 251 -43.40 65.36 -2.24
N ASP A 252 -44.40 64.58 -2.67
CA ASP A 252 -44.93 63.46 -1.89
C ASP A 252 -43.96 62.27 -1.95
N VAL A 253 -43.33 62.04 -3.11
CA VAL A 253 -42.28 61.02 -3.28
C VAL A 253 -41.03 61.39 -2.46
N ALA A 254 -40.58 62.65 -2.54
CA ALA A 254 -39.45 63.14 -1.75
C ALA A 254 -39.72 63.06 -0.24
N GLY A 255 -40.93 63.41 0.21
CA GLY A 255 -41.36 63.28 1.60
C GLY A 255 -41.35 61.83 2.10
N SER A 256 -41.81 60.89 1.26
CA SER A 256 -41.82 59.46 1.58
C SER A 256 -40.40 58.88 1.69
N VAL A 257 -39.48 59.27 0.80
CA VAL A 257 -38.07 58.87 0.86
C VAL A 257 -37.39 59.42 2.12
N LEU A 258 -37.64 60.69 2.47
CA LEU A 258 -37.12 61.30 3.69
C LEU A 258 -37.65 60.61 4.96
N GLN A 259 -38.92 60.20 4.97
CA GLN A 259 -39.51 59.45 6.08
C GLN A 259 -38.85 58.08 6.24
N LEU A 260 -38.60 57.37 5.14
CA LEU A 260 -37.89 56.09 5.14
C LEU A 260 -36.45 56.24 5.67
N GLU A 261 -35.71 57.25 5.19
CA GLU A 261 -34.35 57.54 5.66
C GLU A 261 -34.33 57.82 7.18
N THR A 262 -35.30 58.59 7.67
CA THR A 262 -35.44 58.91 9.09
C THR A 262 -35.72 57.66 9.93
N MET A 263 -36.59 56.77 9.46
CA MET A 263 -36.88 55.50 10.15
C MET A 263 -35.66 54.57 10.18
N LEU A 264 -34.88 54.49 9.10
CA LEU A 264 -33.65 53.70 9.03
C LEU A 264 -32.58 54.24 10.00
N LYS A 265 -32.39 55.57 10.07
CA LYS A 265 -31.49 56.19 11.06
C LYS A 265 -31.92 55.88 12.49
N LEU A 266 -33.21 56.00 12.79
CA LEU A 266 -33.76 55.69 14.12
C LEU A 266 -33.56 54.22 14.50
N ALA A 267 -33.77 53.30 13.55
CA ALA A 267 -33.50 51.87 13.74
C ALA A 267 -32.01 51.62 14.04
N GLY A 268 -31.11 52.26 13.29
CA GLY A 268 -29.66 52.21 13.54
C GLY A 268 -29.28 52.70 14.93
N THR A 269 -29.83 53.82 15.39
CA THR A 269 -29.60 54.34 16.74
C THR A 269 -30.11 53.38 17.82
N LYS A 270 -31.30 52.80 17.64
CA LYS A 270 -31.85 51.81 18.59
C LYS A 270 -30.98 50.56 18.67
N ILE A 271 -30.55 50.02 17.53
CA ILE A 271 -29.65 48.86 17.50
C ILE A 271 -28.34 49.21 18.19
N ASN A 272 -27.74 50.36 17.86
CA ASN A 272 -26.48 50.79 18.48
C ASN A 272 -26.62 50.88 20.01
N ASN A 273 -27.69 51.50 20.52
CA ASN A 273 -27.92 51.62 21.96
C ASN A 273 -28.10 50.28 22.69
N VAL A 274 -28.66 49.27 22.01
CA VAL A 274 -28.82 47.92 22.56
C VAL A 274 -27.48 47.18 22.61
N TRP A 275 -26.63 47.33 21.59
CA TRP A 275 -25.38 46.57 21.47
C TRP A 275 -24.16 47.28 22.08
N ASN A 276 -24.17 48.61 22.23
CA ASN A 276 -23.07 49.40 22.77
C ASN A 276 -22.54 48.87 24.12
N PRO A 277 -23.40 48.54 25.11
CA PRO A 277 -22.95 48.02 26.39
C PRO A 277 -22.14 46.73 26.27
N PHE A 278 -22.47 45.87 25.29
CA PHE A 278 -21.80 44.58 25.09
C PHE A 278 -20.53 44.67 24.25
N LEU A 279 -20.37 45.73 23.45
CA LEU A 279 -19.16 45.98 22.65
C LEU A 279 -18.02 46.56 23.50
N PHE A 280 -18.36 47.33 24.54
CA PHE A 280 -17.38 47.99 25.42
C PHE A 280 -17.18 47.29 26.77
N ALA A 281 -18.08 46.39 27.19
CA ALA A 281 -17.88 45.58 28.41
C ALA A 281 -16.70 44.60 28.34
N ILE A 282 -16.17 44.30 27.14
CA ILE A 282 -15.02 43.41 26.96
C ILE A 282 -13.68 44.11 27.32
N GLN A 283 -13.67 45.42 27.56
CA GLN A 283 -12.44 46.16 27.87
C GLN A 283 -12.07 46.24 29.35
N ASP A 284 -12.96 45.85 30.28
CA ASP A 284 -12.71 45.91 31.73
C ASP A 284 -12.28 44.56 32.35
N GLU A 285 -12.19 43.49 31.56
CA GLU A 285 -11.68 42.18 32.01
C GLU A 285 -10.31 41.85 31.36
N ASN A 286 -9.28 42.64 31.69
CA ASN A 286 -7.86 42.24 31.56
C ASN A 286 -7.06 42.70 32.78
#